data_AF-A0A2W5BUM4-F1
#
_entry.id   AF-A0A2W5BUM4-F1
#
_cell.length_a   1.000
_cell.length_b   1.000
_cell.length_c   1.000
_cell.angle_alpha   90.00
_cell.angle_beta   90.00
_cell.angle_gamma   90.00
#
_symmetry.space_group_name_H-M   'P 1'
#
loop_
_entity.id
_entity.type
_entity.pdbx_description
1 polymer ?
#
loop_
_entity_poly.entity_id
_entity_poly.type
_entity_poly.pdbx_seq_one_letter_code
_entity_poly.pdbx_strand_id
1 'polypeptide(L)' 'IEAAGLDPDNLPKGDYKTMDFGSGGNQSKKAWRDIWGSGQGIGSVHAVQSVSDRVDQLEREYHAARAELIAKSNYNAWN' A
#
# COMPACT_ATOMS: atom_id res chain seq x y z
N ILE A 1 1.76 -3.30 12.84
CA ILE A 1 1.16 -4.49 13.51
C ILE A 1 0.73 -4.22 14.95
N GLU A 2 1.25 -3.16 15.60
CA GLU A 2 0.80 -2.66 16.91
C GLU A 2 -0.69 -2.30 16.96
N ALA A 3 -1.29 -1.84 15.85
CA ALA A 3 -2.72 -1.54 15.76
C ALA A 3 -3.64 -2.77 15.96
N ALA A 4 -3.08 -3.98 16.00
CA ALA A 4 -3.80 -5.21 16.35
C ALA A 4 -3.65 -5.61 17.84
N GLY A 5 -2.96 -4.81 18.66
CA GLY A 5 -2.77 -5.05 20.10
C GLY A 5 -1.67 -6.08 20.43
N LEU A 6 -0.69 -6.26 19.54
CA LEU A 6 0.40 -7.21 19.72
C LEU A 6 1.74 -6.46 19.79
N ASP A 7 2.46 -6.69 20.89
CA ASP A 7 3.80 -6.16 21.17
C ASP A 7 4.85 -6.97 20.41
N PRO A 8 5.60 -6.36 19.48
CA PRO A 8 6.62 -7.06 18.68
C PRO A 8 7.81 -7.57 19.50
N ASP A 9 8.07 -7.01 20.68
CA ASP A 9 9.19 -7.42 21.55
C ASP A 9 8.82 -8.57 22.50
N ASN A 10 7.53 -8.90 22.59
CA ASN A 10 7.01 -9.92 23.50
C ASN A 10 6.12 -10.95 22.78
N LEU A 11 6.61 -11.48 21.66
CA LEU A 11 5.94 -12.55 20.93
C LEU A 11 6.13 -13.90 21.65
N PRO A 12 5.05 -14.63 21.98
CA PRO A 12 5.17 -15.97 22.50
C PRO A 12 5.85 -16.88 21.47
N LYS A 13 6.93 -17.58 21.86
CA LYS A 13 7.54 -18.62 21.02
C LYS A 13 6.51 -19.73 20.81
N GLY A 14 5.89 -19.77 19.65
CA GLY A 14 4.87 -20.76 19.31
C GLY A 14 5.47 -22.16 19.27
N ASP A 15 5.07 -23.03 20.20
CA ASP A 15 5.27 -24.47 20.08
C ASP A 15 4.20 -25.01 19.14
N TYR A 16 4.63 -25.63 18.04
CA TYR A 16 3.76 -26.21 17.00
C TYR A 16 2.79 -27.26 17.56
N LYS A 17 3.06 -27.79 18.76
CA LYS A 17 2.22 -28.79 19.44
C LYS A 17 0.94 -28.23 20.07
N THR A 18 0.79 -26.92 20.19
CA THR A 18 -0.43 -26.29 20.76
C THR A 18 -1.33 -25.66 19.69
N MET A 19 -1.04 -25.86 18.40
CA MET A 19 -1.92 -25.39 17.32
C MET A 19 -3.20 -26.23 17.25
N ASP A 20 -4.24 -25.77 17.95
CA ASP A 20 -5.61 -26.22 17.79
C ASP A 20 -6.21 -25.59 16.52
N PHE A 21 -6.41 -26.40 15.49
CA PHE A 21 -7.17 -26.03 14.28
C PHE A 21 -8.67 -26.34 14.42
N GLY A 22 -9.17 -26.38 15.66
CA GLY A 22 -10.59 -26.52 15.99
C GLY A 22 -11.44 -25.43 15.35
N SER A 23 -12.38 -25.87 14.51
CA SER A 23 -13.50 -25.09 13.96
C SER A 23 -14.51 -24.72 15.08
N GLY A 24 -14.05 -23.98 16.09
CA GLY A 24 -14.84 -23.50 17.23
C GLY A 24 -15.10 -22.01 17.11
N GLY A 25 -16.37 -21.64 16.93
CA GLY A 25 -16.80 -20.26 16.74
C GLY A 25 -16.47 -19.34 17.92
N ASN A 26 -15.34 -18.64 17.86
CA ASN A 26 -15.14 -17.30 18.43
C ASN A 26 -13.83 -16.64 17.94
N GLN A 27 -13.48 -16.77 16.66
CA GLN A 27 -12.36 -16.00 16.10
C GLN A 27 -12.85 -14.60 15.76
N SER A 28 -12.59 -13.67 16.67
CA SER A 28 -13.00 -12.27 16.64
C SER A 28 -12.44 -11.47 15.44
N LYS A 29 -11.55 -12.05 14.63
CA LYS A 29 -11.10 -11.46 13.37
C LYS A 29 -11.19 -12.41 12.18
N LYS A 30 -12.14 -12.19 11.29
CA LYS A 30 -12.26 -12.89 10.01
C LYS A 30 -11.32 -12.20 9.01
N ALA A 31 -10.33 -12.92 8.48
CA ALA A 31 -9.30 -12.35 7.60
C ALA A 31 -9.85 -11.52 6.42
N TRP A 32 -10.95 -11.96 5.79
CA TRP A 32 -11.58 -11.24 4.67
C TRP A 32 -12.32 -9.96 5.08
N ARG A 33 -12.63 -9.80 6.37
CA ARG A 33 -13.27 -8.59 6.94
C ARG A 33 -12.23 -7.66 7.54
N ASP A 34 -11.23 -8.22 8.21
CA ASP A 34 -10.36 -7.49 9.13
C ASP A 34 -8.93 -7.27 8.60
N ILE A 35 -8.56 -7.88 7.46
CA ILE A 35 -7.26 -7.68 6.79
C ILE A 35 -7.51 -7.09 5.40
N TRP A 36 -7.06 -5.86 5.20
CA TRP A 36 -7.18 -5.14 3.93
C TRP A 36 -5.84 -5.20 3.18
N GLY A 37 -5.86 -5.69 1.95
CA GLY A 37 -4.70 -5.70 1.08
C GLY A 37 -4.46 -4.32 0.45
N SER A 38 -3.21 -3.87 0.45
CA SER A 38 -2.79 -2.71 -0.34
C SER A 38 -1.45 -3.02 -1.01
N GLY A 39 -1.28 -2.54 -2.25
CA GLY A 39 -0.01 -2.70 -2.97
C GLY A 39 1.08 -1.78 -2.41
N GLN A 40 2.32 -1.97 -2.87
CA GLN A 40 3.48 -1.18 -2.43
C GLN A 40 3.32 0.34 -2.66
N GLY A 41 2.42 0.75 -3.56
CA GLY A 41 2.11 2.15 -3.85
C GLY A 41 1.22 2.86 -2.81
N ILE A 42 0.75 2.20 -1.75
CA ILE A 42 -0.16 2.85 -0.78
C ILE A 42 0.50 4.02 -0.04
N GLY A 43 1.82 3.96 0.16
CA GLY A 43 2.57 5.00 0.87
C GLY A 43 2.60 6.36 0.17
N SER A 44 2.31 6.43 -1.14
CA SER A 44 2.23 7.68 -1.88
C SER A 44 0.82 8.28 -1.93
N VAL A 45 -0.17 7.62 -1.30
CA VAL A 45 -1.54 8.13 -1.21
C VAL A 45 -1.69 8.95 0.06
N HIS A 46 -1.81 10.27 -0.08
CA HIS A 46 -1.86 11.21 1.04
C HIS A 46 -3.23 11.88 1.24
N ALA A 47 -4.17 11.68 0.32
CA ALA A 47 -5.49 12.30 0.37
C ALA A 47 -6.56 11.38 -0.25
N VAL A 48 -7.79 11.51 0.25
CA VAL A 48 -8.99 10.98 -0.42
C VAL A 48 -9.51 12.08 -1.35
N GLN A 49 -9.66 11.77 -2.63
CA GLN A 49 -10.07 12.71 -3.67
C GLN A 49 -11.11 12.07 -4.59
N SER A 50 -11.79 12.89 -5.38
CA SER A 50 -12.65 12.37 -6.44
C SER A 50 -11.80 11.65 -7.50
N VAL A 51 -12.43 10.74 -8.25
CA VAL A 51 -11.76 10.06 -9.37
C VAL A 51 -11.28 11.06 -10.41
N SER A 52 -12.08 12.08 -10.73
CA SER A 52 -11.72 13.11 -11.70
C SER A 52 -10.48 13.89 -11.24
N ASP A 53 -10.47 14.36 -10.00
CA ASP A 53 -9.32 15.14 -9.49
C ASP A 53 -8.03 14.33 -9.53
N ARG A 54 -8.13 13.01 -9.25
CA ARG A 54 -6.98 12.11 -9.27
C ARG A 54 -6.47 11.90 -10.70
N VAL A 55 -7.36 11.71 -11.66
CA VAL A 55 -6.99 11.55 -13.07
C VAL A 55 -6.36 12.85 -13.60
N ASP A 56 -6.98 13.99 -13.33
CA ASP A 56 -6.49 15.30 -13.77
C ASP A 56 -5.09 15.60 -13.19
N GLN A 57 -4.86 15.19 -11.93
CA GLN A 57 -3.54 15.31 -11.32
C GLN A 57 -2.50 14.47 -12.06
N LEU A 58 -2.78 13.20 -12.33
CA LEU A 58 -1.86 12.30 -13.02
C LEU A 58 -1.53 12.79 -14.43
N GLU A 59 -2.51 13.33 -15.16
CA GLU A 59 -2.31 13.92 -16.48
C GLU A 59 -1.34 15.11 -16.40
N ARG A 60 -1.57 16.05 -15.48
CA ARG A 60 -0.69 17.21 -15.29
C ARG A 60 0.74 16.80 -14.93
N GLU A 61 0.89 15.87 -13.99
CA GLU A 61 2.19 15.36 -13.54
C GLU A 61 2.95 14.67 -14.68
N TYR A 62 2.25 13.87 -15.49
CA TYR A 62 2.84 13.23 -16.66
C TYR A 62 3.37 14.24 -17.68
N HIS A 63 2.57 15.26 -18.01
CA HIS A 63 2.99 16.30 -18.95
C HIS A 63 4.18 17.11 -18.44
N ALA A 64 4.20 17.44 -17.14
CA ALA A 64 5.32 18.14 -16.51
C ALA A 64 6.60 17.28 -16.56
N ALA A 65 6.52 16.01 -16.17
CA ALA A 65 7.67 15.10 -16.20
C ALA A 65 8.19 14.88 -17.62
N ARG A 66 7.30 14.78 -18.62
CA ARG A 66 7.69 14.68 -20.04
C ARG A 66 8.43 15.94 -20.51
N ALA A 67 7.93 17.13 -20.18
CA ALA A 67 8.58 18.38 -20.54
C ALA A 67 9.96 18.51 -19.87
N GLU A 68 10.06 18.16 -18.59
CA GLU A 68 11.31 18.15 -17.84
C GLU A 68 12.32 17.16 -18.43
N LEU A 69 11.88 15.96 -18.79
CA LEU A 69 12.72 14.94 -19.41
C LEU A 69 13.29 15.41 -20.76
N ILE A 70 12.46 16.05 -21.59
CA ILE A 70 12.88 16.63 -22.87
C ILE A 70 13.92 17.73 -22.66
N ALA A 71 13.68 18.63 -21.69
CA ALA A 71 14.62 19.71 -21.38
C ALA A 71 15.97 19.18 -20.87
N LYS A 72 15.95 18.11 -20.08
CA LYS A 72 17.16 17.50 -19.49
C LYS A 72 17.93 16.59 -20.45
N SER A 73 17.28 16.01 -21.46
CA SER A 73 17.90 14.97 -22.28
C SER A 73 18.87 15.49 -23.35
N ASN A 74 19.12 16.81 -23.46
CA ASN A 74 19.90 17.40 -24.56
C ASN A 74 19.48 16.87 -25.95
N TYR A 75 18.20 16.49 -26.11
CA TYR A 75 17.69 15.96 -27.36
C TYR A 75 17.52 17.10 -28.38
N ASN A 76 18.61 17.44 -29.06
CA ASN A 76 18.57 18.10 -30.37
C ASN A 76 18.32 17.00 -31.40
N ALA A 77 17.09 16.92 -31.92
CA ALA A 77 16.75 15.98 -32.97
C ALA A 77 17.55 16.18 -34.28
N TRP A 78 18.31 17.29 -34.39
CA TRP A 78 19.15 17.62 -35.53
C TRP A 78 20.35 18.48 -35.07
N ASN A 79 21.54 17.88 -35.03
CA ASN A 79 22.82 18.54 -35.29
C ASN A 79 23.45 17.81 -36.48
#